data_AF-A0A620MMV6-F1
#
_entry.id   AF-A0A620MMV6-F1
#
_cell.length_a   1.000
_cell.length_b   1.000
_cell.length_c   1.000
_cell.angle_alpha   90.00
_cell.angle_beta   90.00
_cell.angle_gamma   90.00
#
_symmetry.space_group_name_H-M   'P 1'
#
loop_
_entity.id
_entity.type
_entity.pdbx_description
1 polymer ?
#
loop_
_entity_poly.entity_id
_entity_poly.type
_entity_poly.pdbx_seq_one_letter_code
_entity_poly.pdbx_strand_id
1 'polypeptide(L)'
;MKTMKLNIDLGKYVITGTKHDLILSERGIIKEGENAGKETLSRIGYYSKFEHLVKELCNREILLSQAQTLQDIQQHIETLGVSLSMAVDQFVESKS
;
A
#
# COMPACT_ATOMS: atom_id res chain seq x y z
N MET A 1 -13.43 12.85 -20.72
CA MET A 1 -13.44 12.49 -19.29
C MET A 1 -12.07 11.94 -18.92
N LYS A 2 -11.36 12.57 -17.97
CA LYS A 2 -10.11 12.03 -17.43
C LYS A 2 -10.51 10.83 -16.58
N THR A 3 -10.22 9.61 -17.03
CA THR A 3 -10.54 8.39 -16.27
C THR A 3 -9.92 8.51 -14.88
N MET A 4 -10.76 8.67 -13.86
CA MET A 4 -10.32 8.84 -12.48
C MET A 4 -9.69 7.53 -12.03
N LYS A 5 -8.39 7.55 -11.74
CA LYS A 5 -7.65 6.37 -11.31
C LYS A 5 -7.41 6.49 -9.81
N LEU A 6 -7.95 5.54 -9.03
CA LEU A 6 -7.65 5.39 -7.61
C LEU A 6 -6.13 5.43 -7.41
N ASN A 7 -5.68 6.21 -6.42
CA ASN A 7 -4.27 6.36 -6.05
C ASN A 7 -4.20 6.76 -4.58
N ILE A 8 -4.04 5.78 -3.69
CA ILE A 8 -3.91 5.94 -2.25
C ILE A 8 -2.45 5.66 -1.90
N ASP A 9 -1.79 6.66 -1.31
CA ASP A 9 -0.40 6.59 -0.89
C ASP A 9 -0.30 6.23 0.59
N LEU A 10 0.40 5.15 0.90
CA LEU A 10 0.64 4.65 2.26
C LEU A 10 2.13 4.76 2.63
N GLY A 11 2.89 5.64 1.95
CA GLY A 11 4.33 5.72 2.09
C GLY A 11 5.01 4.53 1.43
N LYS A 12 5.33 3.48 2.19
CA LYS A 12 6.00 2.27 1.67
C LYS A 12 5.18 1.58 0.56
N TYR A 13 3.86 1.70 0.61
CA TYR A 13 2.95 1.08 -0.34
C TYR A 13 2.12 2.10 -1.09
N VAL A 14 1.70 1.74 -2.30
CA VAL A 14 0.76 2.52 -3.11
C VAL A 14 -0.34 1.60 -3.60
N ILE A 15 -1.59 2.01 -3.39
CA ILE A 15 -2.78 1.33 -3.91
C ILE A 15 -3.28 2.10 -5.11
N THR A 16 -3.34 1.45 -6.27
CA THR A 16 -3.96 2.03 -7.46
C THR A 16 -5.13 1.19 -7.94
N GLY A 17 -6.02 1.79 -8.74
CA GLY A 17 -7.17 1.09 -9.31
C GLY A 17 -7.09 0.97 -10.83
N THR A 18 -7.64 -0.11 -11.35
CA THR A 18 -8.03 -0.25 -12.75
C THR A 18 -9.57 -0.29 -12.85
N LYS A 19 -10.11 -0.60 -14.03
CA LYS A 19 -11.56 -0.82 -14.19
C LYS A 19 -12.07 -2.05 -13.43
N HIS A 20 -11.20 -3.03 -13.17
CA HIS A 20 -11.60 -4.35 -12.68
C HIS A 20 -10.96 -4.71 -11.33
N ASP A 21 -9.75 -4.23 -11.08
CA ASP A 21 -8.95 -4.65 -9.94
C ASP A 21 -8.22 -3.49 -9.27
N LEU A 22 -7.92 -3.69 -7.99
CA LEU A 22 -6.98 -2.93 -7.20
C LEU A 22 -5.57 -3.50 -7.37
N ILE A 23 -4.57 -2.64 -7.38
CA ILE A 23 -3.16 -3.00 -7.49
C ILE A 23 -2.45 -2.51 -6.23
N LEU A 24 -1.85 -3.43 -5.48
CA LEU A 24 -0.92 -3.09 -4.40
C LEU A 24 0.51 -3.11 -4.95
N SER A 25 1.26 -2.03 -4.73
CA SER A 25 2.67 -1.94 -5.08
C SER A 25 3.50 -1.47 -3.89
N GLU A 26 4.74 -1.90 -3.82
CA GLU A 26 5.75 -1.45 -2.85
C GLU A 26 6.70 -0.46 -3.53
N ARG A 27 7.02 0.63 -2.83
CA ARG A 27 8.08 1.56 -3.24
C ARG A 27 9.43 0.94 -2.98
N GLY A 28 10.33 1.10 -3.94
CA GLY A 28 11.74 0.76 -3.81
C GLY A 28 12.63 1.83 -4.42
N ILE A 29 13.93 1.66 -4.23
CA ILE A 29 14.96 2.45 -4.88
C ILE A 29 15.77 1.51 -5.78
N ILE A 30 15.94 1.91 -7.04
CA ILE A 30 16.78 1.17 -7.98
C ILE A 30 18.22 1.24 -7.49
N LYS A 31 18.86 0.08 -7.31
CA LYS A 31 20.20 0.00 -6.71
C LYS A 31 21.33 0.20 -7.72
N GLU A 32 21.12 -0.17 -8.98
CA GLU A 32 22.19 -0.27 -9.98
C GLU A 32 21.73 0.17 -11.38
N GLY A 33 22.71 0.47 -12.24
CA GLY A 33 22.48 0.91 -13.63
C GLY A 33 22.19 2.40 -13.78
N GLU A 34 21.84 2.80 -14.99
CA GLU A 34 21.59 4.22 -15.37
C GLU A 34 20.47 4.88 -14.54
N ASN A 35 19.57 4.08 -13.96
CA ASN A 35 18.46 4.55 -13.16
C ASN A 35 18.69 4.39 -11.64
N ALA A 36 19.90 4.06 -11.20
CA ALA A 36 20.22 3.96 -9.78
C ALA A 36 19.83 5.23 -9.01
N GLY A 37 19.26 5.06 -7.82
CA GLY A 37 18.74 6.15 -6.98
C GLY A 37 17.34 6.64 -7.34
N LYS A 38 16.76 6.22 -8.48
CA LYS A 38 15.38 6.56 -8.82
C LYS A 38 14.39 5.65 -8.07
N GLU A 39 13.24 6.22 -7.77
CA GLU A 39 12.12 5.48 -7.18
C GLU A 39 11.51 4.51 -8.18
N THR A 40 11.12 3.33 -7.71
CA THR A 40 10.40 2.32 -8.48
C THR A 40 9.19 1.81 -7.71
N LEU A 41 8.16 1.38 -8.43
CA LEU A 41 7.03 0.65 -7.88
C LEU A 41 7.10 -0.81 -8.32
N SER A 42 7.23 -1.71 -7.35
CA SER A 42 7.19 -3.15 -7.56
C SER A 42 5.80 -3.66 -7.20
N ARG A 43 5.09 -4.22 -8.19
CA ARG A 43 3.73 -4.75 -7.99
C ARG A 43 3.78 -5.97 -7.08
N ILE A 44 3.02 -5.92 -5.98
CA ILE A 44 2.82 -7.06 -5.07
C ILE A 44 1.72 -7.97 -5.63
N GLY A 45 0.57 -7.41 -6.01
CA GLY A 45 -0.55 -8.21 -6.49
C GLY A 45 -1.74 -7.43 -7.01
N TYR A 46 -2.70 -8.18 -7.56
CA TYR A 46 -4.01 -7.70 -7.99
C TYR A 46 -5.09 -8.24 -7.07
N TYR A 47 -6.05 -7.37 -6.72
CA TYR A 47 -7.12 -7.71 -5.81
C TYR A 47 -8.45 -7.20 -6.38
N SER A 48 -9.37 -8.12 -6.62
CA SER A 48 -10.73 -7.78 -7.06
C SER A 48 -11.56 -7.11 -5.96
N LYS A 49 -11.10 -7.20 -4.69
CA LYS A 49 -11.79 -6.66 -3.52
C LYS A 49 -10.82 -5.97 -2.57
N PHE A 50 -11.27 -4.88 -1.96
CA PHE A 50 -10.46 -4.11 -1.02
C PHE A 50 -10.12 -4.93 0.24
N GLU A 51 -11.06 -5.74 0.77
CA GLU A 51 -10.76 -6.54 1.96
C GLU A 51 -9.64 -7.58 1.74
N HIS A 52 -9.47 -8.08 0.51
CA HIS A 52 -8.37 -8.99 0.19
C HIS A 52 -7.03 -8.27 0.13
N LEU A 53 -7.01 -7.06 -0.43
CA LEU A 53 -5.82 -6.22 -0.45
C LEU A 53 -5.36 -5.89 0.97
N VAL A 54 -6.28 -5.48 1.84
CA VAL A 54 -5.96 -5.13 3.24
C VAL A 54 -5.43 -6.35 3.99
N LYS A 55 -6.02 -7.54 3.79
CA LYS A 55 -5.51 -8.80 4.38
C LYS A 55 -4.09 -9.11 3.93
N GLU A 56 -3.78 -8.95 2.65
CA GLU A 56 -2.40 -9.12 2.17
C GLU A 56 -1.46 -8.11 2.85
N LEU A 57 -1.85 -6.84 2.89
CA LEU A 57 -1.03 -5.78 3.48
C LEU A 57 -0.70 -6.09 4.95
N CYS A 58 -1.70 -6.50 5.74
CA CYS A 58 -1.51 -6.93 7.11
C CYS A 58 -0.58 -8.14 7.21
N ASN A 59 -0.82 -9.20 6.43
CA ASN A 59 0.01 -10.40 6.45
C ASN A 59 1.47 -10.07 6.10
N ARG A 60 1.68 -9.21 5.11
CA ARG A 60 3.02 -8.83 4.67
C ARG A 60 3.75 -8.02 5.74
N GLU A 61 3.08 -7.08 6.39
CA GLU A 61 3.68 -6.33 7.49
C GLU A 61 4.02 -7.24 8.69
N ILE A 62 3.20 -8.25 8.98
CA ILE A 62 3.53 -9.27 9.99
C ILE A 62 4.78 -10.04 9.58
N LEU A 63 4.82 -10.58 8.37
CA LEU A 63 5.93 -11.42 7.88
C LEU A 63 7.25 -10.65 7.73
N LEU A 64 7.20 -9.34 7.47
CA LEU A 64 8.38 -8.48 7.36
C LEU A 64 8.77 -7.80 8.67
N SER A 65 7.90 -7.87 9.69
CA SER A 65 8.19 -7.25 10.99
C SER A 65 9.34 -7.97 11.69
N GLN A 66 10.07 -7.21 12.52
CA GLN A 66 10.98 -7.76 13.52
C GLN A 66 10.28 -7.97 14.87
N ALA A 67 8.94 -8.00 14.86
CA ALA A 67 8.11 -8.14 16.05
C ALA A 67 8.49 -9.41 16.81
N GLN A 68 8.76 -9.27 18.10
CA GLN A 68 9.12 -10.41 18.97
C GLN A 68 7.95 -10.85 19.84
N THR A 69 6.90 -10.02 19.92
CA THR A 69 5.74 -10.28 20.75
C THR A 69 4.44 -10.09 19.98
N LEU A 70 3.37 -10.70 20.49
CA LEU A 70 2.01 -10.46 19.97
C LEU A 70 1.59 -8.99 20.10
N GLN A 71 2.10 -8.29 21.11
CA GLN A 71 1.81 -6.87 21.31
C GLN A 71 2.47 -6.00 20.24
N ASP A 72 3.69 -6.33 19.82
CA ASP A 72 4.34 -5.65 18.68
C ASP A 72 3.54 -5.85 17.40
N ILE A 73 3.05 -7.08 17.16
CA ILE A 73 2.20 -7.40 16.01
C ILE A 73 0.90 -6.60 16.06
N GLN A 74 0.23 -6.56 17.23
CA GLN A 74 -0.98 -5.77 17.42
C GLN A 74 -0.71 -4.29 17.10
N GLN A 75 0.36 -3.73 17.64
CA GLN A 75 0.72 -2.33 17.42
C GLN A 75 0.95 -2.03 15.93
N HIS A 76 1.62 -2.94 15.21
CA HIS A 76 1.83 -2.81 13.77
C HIS A 76 0.51 -2.81 13.00
N ILE A 77 -0.42 -3.70 13.33
CA ILE A 77 -1.74 -3.78 12.68
C ILE A 77 -2.56 -2.52 12.96
N GLU A 78 -2.55 -2.00 14.19
CA GLU A 78 -3.25 -0.77 14.55
C GLU A 78 -2.70 0.44 13.80
N THR A 79 -1.37 0.61 13.77
CA THR A 79 -0.72 1.69 13.02
C THR A 79 -1.03 1.61 11.53
N LEU A 80 -1.06 0.39 10.96
CA LEU A 80 -1.45 0.16 9.58
C LEU A 80 -2.90 0.57 9.32
N GLY A 81 -3.83 0.19 10.22
CA GLY A 81 -5.24 0.54 10.13
C GLY A 81 -5.48 2.05 10.14
N VAL A 82 -4.82 2.78 11.05
CA VAL A 82 -4.90 4.25 11.12
C VAL A 82 -4.35 4.88 9.84
N SER A 83 -3.18 4.45 9.39
CA SER A 83 -2.54 4.97 8.16
C SER A 83 -3.44 4.76 6.94
N LEU A 84 -4.07 3.59 6.84
CA LEU A 84 -4.99 3.27 5.74
C LEU A 84 -6.23 4.15 5.79
N SER A 85 -6.84 4.33 6.97
CA SER A 85 -8.03 5.19 7.14
C SER A 85 -7.72 6.62 6.68
N MET A 86 -6.64 7.20 7.21
CA MET A 86 -6.24 8.56 6.88
C MET A 86 -5.98 8.75 5.39
N ALA A 87 -5.30 7.80 4.75
CA ALA A 87 -4.98 7.90 3.33
C ALA A 87 -6.23 7.74 2.44
N VAL A 88 -7.20 6.92 2.85
CA VAL A 88 -8.50 6.81 2.18
C VAL A 88 -9.28 8.12 2.32
N ASP A 89 -9.37 8.68 3.53
CA ASP A 89 -10.06 9.94 3.79
C ASP A 89 -9.45 11.08 2.98
N GLN A 90 -8.12 11.22 3.01
CA GLN A 90 -7.39 12.19 2.21
C GLN A 90 -7.63 12.00 0.71
N PHE A 91 -7.65 10.76 0.23
CA PHE A 91 -7.98 10.48 -1.17
C PHE A 91 -9.38 10.98 -1.51
N VAL A 92 -10.39 10.66 -0.69
CA VAL A 92 -11.79 11.06 -0.89
C VAL A 92 -11.95 12.59 -0.83
N GLU A 93 -11.34 13.24 0.15
CA GLU A 93 -11.31 14.71 0.27
C GLU A 93 -10.65 15.37 -0.94
N SER A 94 -9.54 14.80 -1.46
CA SER A 94 -8.90 15.31 -2.68
C SER A 94 -9.77 15.21 -3.94
N LYS A 95 -10.90 14.50 -3.87
CA LYS A 95 -11.88 14.35 -4.96
C LYS A 95 -13.16 15.16 -4.73
N SER A 96 -13.34 15.75 -3.55
CA SER A 96 -14.50 16.57 -3.19
C SER A 96 -14.29 18.02 -3.61
#